data_AF-A0A3M1IG38-F1
#
_entry.id   AF-A0A3M1IG38-F1
#
_cell.length_a   1.000
_cell.length_b   1.000
_cell.length_c   1.000
_cell.angle_alpha   90.00
_cell.angle_beta   90.00
_cell.angle_gamma   90.00
#
_symmetry.space_group_name_H-M   'P 1'
#
loop_
_entity.id
_entity.type
_entity.pdbx_description
1 polymer ?
#
loop_
_entity_poly.entity_id
_entity_poly.type
_entity_poly.pdbx_seq_one_letter_code
_entity_poly.pdbx_strand_id
1 'polypeptide(L)'
;MSCQHAPSSDGNPTEADSLVIKVVETSAAGKQLSELTKFTASGADVVEITIKPNETYQTITGFGGSFTEASAYLLNQLSPDNRQRILEAYFGDAGARYSLTRTHINS
;
A
#
# COMPACT_ATOMS: atom_id res chain seq x y z
N MET A 1 62.21 18.64 10.65
CA MET A 1 60.92 19.31 10.40
C MET A 1 59.88 18.20 10.21
N SER A 2 59.49 17.47 11.26
CA SER A 2 58.37 17.77 12.18
C SER A 2 57.11 18.27 11.47
N CYS A 3 56.18 17.35 11.21
CA CYS A 3 54.82 17.36 11.76
C CYS A 3 54.13 16.03 11.40
N GLN A 4 53.85 15.20 12.41
CA GLN A 4 52.83 14.15 12.35
C GLN A 4 51.45 14.80 12.56
N HIS A 5 50.41 14.34 11.87
CA HIS A 5 49.03 14.47 12.37
C HIS A 5 48.16 13.32 11.86
N ALA A 6 47.31 12.84 12.76
CA ALA A 6 46.57 11.57 12.78
C ALA A 6 45.34 11.53 11.84
N PRO A 7 44.71 10.35 11.67
CA PRO A 7 43.45 10.19 10.95
C PRO A 7 42.25 10.31 11.91
N SER A 8 41.26 11.14 11.58
CA SER A 8 39.88 11.01 12.06
C SER A 8 38.99 12.12 11.50
N SER A 9 37.86 11.75 10.92
CA SER A 9 36.54 12.25 11.34
C SER A 9 35.47 11.75 10.35
N ASP A 10 34.80 10.67 10.74
CA ASP A 10 33.35 10.59 10.81
C ASP A 10 32.56 11.35 9.72
N GLY A 11 32.39 10.69 8.57
CA GLY A 11 31.34 11.01 7.61
C GLY A 11 30.02 10.36 8.05
N ASN A 12 29.38 10.98 9.04
CA ASN A 12 28.02 10.68 9.52
C ASN A 12 27.05 10.48 8.33
N PRO A 13 26.30 9.37 8.19
CA PRO A 13 25.22 9.28 7.21
C PRO A 13 24.06 10.15 7.72
N THR A 14 24.17 11.45 7.50
CA THR A 14 23.13 12.43 7.81
C THR A 14 22.37 12.70 6.53
N GLU A 15 21.24 12.02 6.39
CA GLU A 15 20.01 12.57 5.82
C GLU A 15 18.95 11.48 6.03
N ALA A 16 18.25 11.58 7.16
CA ALA A 16 17.04 10.79 7.39
C ALA A 16 15.98 11.33 6.43
N ASP A 17 15.88 10.66 5.28
CA ASP A 17 14.89 10.91 4.25
C ASP A 17 13.51 11.05 4.91
N SER A 18 12.85 12.20 4.75
CA SER A 18 11.60 12.49 5.43
C SER A 18 10.50 11.59 4.87
N LEU A 19 10.11 10.57 5.63
CA LEU A 19 9.08 9.63 5.21
C LEU A 19 7.70 10.32 5.20
N VAL A 20 7.09 10.42 4.03
CA VAL A 20 5.69 10.82 3.89
C VAL A 20 4.82 9.60 4.17
N ILE A 21 4.25 9.55 5.38
CA ILE A 21 3.43 8.42 5.84
C ILE A 21 1.95 8.76 5.67
N LYS A 22 1.21 7.89 4.96
CA LYS A 22 -0.25 7.92 4.89
C LYS A 22 -0.80 6.73 5.66
N VAL A 23 -1.71 6.98 6.61
CA VAL A 23 -2.35 5.93 7.41
C VAL A 23 -3.82 5.83 7.06
N VAL A 24 -4.26 4.61 6.76
CA VAL A 24 -5.65 4.29 6.44
C VAL A 24 -6.15 3.18 7.37
N GLU A 25 -7.40 3.30 7.82
CA GLU A 25 -8.03 2.34 8.73
C GLU A 25 -9.32 1.77 8.14
N THR A 26 -9.47 0.46 8.28
CA THR A 26 -10.74 -0.24 8.05
C THR A 26 -11.02 -1.11 9.26
N SER A 27 -12.23 -1.02 9.83
CA SER A 27 -12.59 -1.74 11.06
C SER A 27 -13.99 -2.34 10.97
N ALA A 28 -14.19 -3.45 11.69
CA ALA A 28 -15.51 -4.09 11.80
C ALA A 28 -16.56 -3.15 12.42
N ALA A 29 -16.12 -2.21 13.26
CA ALA A 29 -16.98 -1.19 13.86
C ALA A 29 -17.44 -0.10 12.86
N GLY A 30 -17.01 -0.18 11.59
CA GLY A 30 -17.59 0.61 10.50
C GLY A 30 -16.66 1.65 9.87
N LYS A 31 -15.38 1.72 10.24
CA LYS A 31 -14.43 2.55 9.48
C LYS A 31 -14.14 1.88 8.14
N GLN A 32 -14.19 2.66 7.06
CA GLN A 32 -14.02 2.17 5.69
C GLN A 32 -12.98 3.06 5.00
N LEU A 33 -11.76 2.55 4.84
CA LEU A 33 -10.63 3.24 4.19
C LEU A 33 -10.46 4.70 4.66
N SER A 34 -10.66 4.94 5.96
CA SER A 34 -10.64 6.29 6.53
C SER A 34 -9.21 6.71 6.84
N GLU A 35 -8.81 7.89 6.36
CA GLU A 35 -7.48 8.43 6.60
C GLU A 35 -7.35 8.98 8.03
N LEU A 36 -6.27 8.59 8.72
CA LEU A 36 -5.96 9.05 10.06
C LEU A 36 -4.79 10.03 10.01
N THR A 37 -5.01 11.24 10.51
CA THR A 37 -3.99 12.30 10.61
C THR A 37 -3.60 12.62 12.04
N LYS A 38 -4.35 12.09 13.02
CA LYS A 38 -4.14 12.35 14.44
C LYS A 38 -3.76 11.07 15.14
N PHE A 39 -2.58 11.07 15.73
CA PHE A 39 -2.06 9.98 16.53
C PHE A 39 -1.80 10.50 17.93
N THR A 40 -2.23 9.75 18.93
CA THR A 40 -1.81 10.00 20.32
C THR A 40 -0.52 9.22 20.52
N ALA A 41 0.53 9.88 21.00
CA ALA A 41 1.75 9.17 21.38
C ALA A 41 1.41 8.12 22.46
N SER A 42 1.74 6.86 22.21
CA SER A 42 1.55 5.79 23.20
C SER A 42 2.37 6.09 24.45
N GLY A 43 1.79 5.78 25.62
CA GLY A 43 2.50 5.76 26.90
C GLY A 43 3.56 4.66 26.96
N ALA A 44 4.03 4.36 28.17
CA ALA A 44 5.25 3.60 28.48
C ALA A 44 5.45 2.22 27.80
N ASP A 45 4.43 1.64 27.17
CA ASP A 45 4.50 0.36 26.45
C ASP A 45 4.45 0.59 24.93
N VAL A 46 5.61 0.92 24.35
CA VAL A 46 5.77 1.09 22.91
C VAL A 46 6.21 -0.23 22.27
N VAL A 47 5.45 -0.73 21.31
CA VAL A 47 5.85 -1.85 20.45
C VAL A 47 6.63 -1.29 19.26
N GLU A 48 7.89 -1.67 19.14
CA GLU A 48 8.75 -1.26 18.02
C GLU A 48 8.68 -2.27 16.87
N ILE A 49 8.50 -1.77 15.65
CA ILE A 49 8.54 -2.54 14.41
C ILE A 49 9.61 -1.94 13.51
N THR A 50 10.62 -2.73 13.15
CA THR A 50 11.75 -2.28 12.32
C THR A 50 11.62 -2.83 10.90
N ILE A 51 11.73 -1.96 9.89
CA ILE A 51 11.77 -2.34 8.48
C ILE A 51 13.23 -2.45 8.04
N LYS A 52 13.59 -3.53 7.33
CA LYS A 52 14.95 -3.76 6.80
C LYS A 52 14.95 -3.79 5.27
N PRO A 53 15.22 -2.66 4.58
CA PRO A 53 15.09 -2.56 3.12
C PRO A 53 16.02 -3.48 2.32
N ASN A 54 17.15 -3.88 2.92
CA ASN A 54 18.15 -4.76 2.28
C ASN A 54 17.78 -6.25 2.34
N GLU A 55 16.76 -6.62 3.14
CA GLU A 55 16.28 -8.01 3.25
C GLU A 55 15.02 -8.16 2.38
N THR A 56 15.17 -8.69 1.16
CA THR A 56 14.08 -8.81 0.18
C THR A 56 13.51 -10.23 0.10
N TYR A 57 12.22 -10.33 -0.25
CA TYR A 57 11.54 -11.60 -0.49
C TYR A 57 10.93 -11.67 -1.90
N GLN A 58 9.77 -12.31 -2.08
CA GLN A 58 9.09 -12.43 -3.36
C GLN A 58 8.63 -11.09 -3.93
N THR A 59 8.63 -10.98 -5.26
CA THR A 59 7.96 -9.89 -5.96
C THR A 59 6.45 -10.10 -5.95
N ILE A 60 5.68 -9.05 -5.67
CA ILE A 60 4.22 -9.09 -5.73
C ILE A 60 3.77 -8.75 -7.14
N THR A 61 3.23 -9.74 -7.86
CA THR A 61 2.74 -9.55 -9.24
C THR A 61 1.52 -8.63 -9.29
N GLY A 62 0.60 -8.77 -8.33
CA GLY A 62 -0.60 -7.95 -8.28
C GLY A 62 -1.70 -8.53 -7.40
N PHE A 63 -2.77 -7.76 -7.28
CA PHE A 63 -3.98 -8.13 -6.55
C PHE A 63 -5.20 -7.92 -7.42
N GLY A 64 -6.24 -8.72 -7.19
CA GLY A 64 -7.55 -8.45 -7.78
C GLY A 64 -8.51 -9.61 -7.58
N GLY A 65 -9.31 -9.91 -8.61
CA GLY A 65 -10.49 -10.77 -8.48
C GLY A 65 -10.70 -11.72 -9.63
N SER A 66 -11.77 -12.52 -9.53
CA SER A 66 -12.18 -13.47 -10.56
C SER A 66 -13.25 -12.86 -11.47
N PHE A 67 -13.05 -12.99 -12.77
CA PHE A 67 -14.06 -12.69 -13.78
C PHE A 67 -14.85 -13.96 -14.05
N THR A 68 -15.98 -14.07 -13.35
CA THR A 68 -16.94 -15.18 -13.53
C THR A 68 -18.04 -14.77 -14.49
N GLU A 69 -18.70 -15.75 -15.12
CA GLU A 69 -19.88 -15.49 -15.95
C GLU A 69 -20.97 -14.78 -15.15
N ALA A 70 -21.21 -15.19 -13.89
CA ALA A 70 -22.18 -14.55 -13.00
C ALA A 70 -21.87 -13.06 -12.76
N SER A 71 -20.60 -12.71 -12.51
CA SER A 71 -20.16 -11.32 -12.34
C SER A 71 -20.37 -10.51 -13.62
N ALA A 72 -20.05 -11.07 -14.78
CA ALA A 72 -20.22 -10.41 -16.07
C ALA A 72 -21.71 -10.21 -16.41
N TYR A 73 -22.55 -11.21 -16.13
CA TYR A 73 -23.99 -11.15 -16.32
C TYR A 73 -24.62 -10.04 -15.49
N LEU A 74 -24.31 -9.97 -14.18
CA LEU A 74 -24.80 -8.92 -13.29
C LEU A 74 -24.31 -7.54 -13.73
N LEU A 75 -23.03 -7.41 -14.07
CA LEU A 75 -22.45 -6.15 -14.54
C LEU A 75 -23.13 -5.67 -15.84
N ASN A 76 -23.54 -6.58 -16.71
CA ASN A 76 -24.21 -6.25 -17.97
C ASN A 76 -25.67 -5.80 -17.80
N GLN A 77 -26.33 -6.18 -16.70
CA GLN A 77 -27.68 -5.70 -16.39
C GLN A 77 -27.72 -4.24 -15.88
N LEU A 78 -26.57 -3.70 -15.49
CA LEU A 78 -26.48 -2.33 -14.99
C LEU A 78 -26.50 -1.30 -16.13
N SER A 79 -26.99 -0.10 -15.81
CA SER A 79 -26.88 1.06 -16.69
C SER A 79 -25.40 1.34 -17.04
N PRO A 80 -25.13 1.98 -18.21
CA PRO A 80 -23.77 2.33 -18.60
C PRO A 80 -23.02 3.11 -17.51
N ASP A 81 -23.67 4.07 -16.86
CA ASP A 81 -23.06 4.89 -15.81
C ASP A 81 -22.65 4.06 -14.58
N ASN A 82 -23.52 3.16 -14.12
CA ASN A 82 -23.23 2.32 -12.95
C ASN A 82 -22.15 1.30 -13.25
N ARG A 83 -22.14 0.76 -14.47
CA ARG A 83 -21.09 -0.12 -14.96
C ARG A 83 -19.73 0.58 -14.94
N GLN A 84 -19.65 1.81 -15.45
CA GLN A 84 -18.43 2.60 -15.43
C GLN A 84 -17.96 2.89 -14.00
N ARG A 85 -18.87 3.25 -13.08
CA ARG A 85 -18.53 3.46 -11.67
C ARG A 85 -17.90 2.23 -11.03
N ILE A 86 -18.41 1.03 -11.32
CA ILE A 86 -17.87 -0.23 -10.81
C ILE A 86 -16.48 -0.50 -11.39
N LEU A 87 -16.30 -0.31 -12.71
CA LEU A 87 -15.00 -0.49 -13.35
C LEU A 87 -13.96 0.49 -12.79
N GLU A 88 -14.33 1.75 -12.58
CA GLU A 88 -13.47 2.75 -11.95
C GLU A 88 -13.13 2.37 -10.50
N ALA A 89 -14.12 1.90 -9.74
CA ALA A 89 -13.91 1.48 -8.36
C ALA A 89 -12.95 0.28 -8.24
N TYR A 90 -12.94 -0.65 -9.19
CA TYR A 90 -12.04 -1.80 -9.15
C TYR A 90 -10.69 -1.56 -9.83
N PHE A 91 -10.68 -0.95 -11.02
CA PHE A 91 -9.49 -0.87 -11.90
C PHE A 91 -8.97 0.56 -12.11
N GLY A 92 -9.78 1.56 -11.79
CA GLY A 92 -9.42 2.97 -11.94
C GLY A 92 -8.38 3.43 -10.93
N ASP A 93 -7.67 4.51 -11.26
CA ASP A 93 -6.58 5.06 -10.44
C ASP A 93 -7.06 5.59 -9.09
N ALA A 94 -8.32 6.05 -9.02
CA ALA A 94 -8.95 6.51 -7.80
C ALA A 94 -9.61 5.38 -6.99
N GLY A 95 -9.65 4.16 -7.53
CA GLY A 95 -10.29 2.98 -6.93
C GLY A 95 -9.31 2.04 -6.23
N ALA A 96 -9.66 0.76 -6.22
CA ALA A 96 -8.87 -0.31 -5.62
C ALA A 96 -7.63 -0.73 -6.44
N ARG A 97 -7.51 -0.23 -7.67
CA ARG A 97 -6.36 -0.46 -8.58
C ARG A 97 -5.99 -1.94 -8.72
N TYR A 98 -6.99 -2.79 -8.95
CA TYR A 98 -6.77 -4.20 -9.24
C TYR A 98 -5.87 -4.33 -10.47
N SER A 99 -4.78 -5.07 -10.32
CA SER A 99 -3.75 -5.28 -11.34
C SER A 99 -3.67 -6.72 -11.82
N LEU A 100 -4.41 -7.64 -11.18
CA LEU A 100 -4.46 -9.05 -11.52
C LEU A 100 -5.90 -9.57 -11.57
N THR A 101 -6.26 -10.25 -12.65
CA THR A 101 -7.60 -10.81 -12.84
C THR A 101 -7.51 -12.27 -13.25
N ARG A 102 -8.39 -13.11 -12.70
CA ARG A 102 -8.49 -14.52 -13.06
C ARG A 102 -9.73 -14.77 -13.91
N THR A 103 -9.56 -15.36 -15.08
CA THR A 103 -10.66 -15.97 -15.84
C THR A 103 -10.69 -17.48 -15.57
N HIS A 104 -11.88 -18.07 -15.70
CA HIS A 104 -12.04 -19.53 -15.74
C HIS A 104 -11.86 -19.98 -17.19
N ILE A 105 -11.29 -21.17 -17.39
CA ILE A 105 -11.21 -21.83 -18.70
C ILE A 105 -12.24 -22.94 -18.66
N ASN A 106 -13.28 -22.81 -19.49
CA ASN A 106 -14.51 -23.62 -19.45
C ASN A 106 -15.48 -23.26 -18.31
N SER A 107 -16.77 -23.55 -18.51
CA SER A 107 -17.85 -23.31 -17.55
C SER A 107 -17.95 -24.39 -16.48
#